data_AF-A0AA38DSI3-F1
#
_entry.id   AF-A0AA38DSI3-F1
#
_cell.length_a   1.000
_cell.length_b   1.000
_cell.length_c   1.000
_cell.angle_alpha   90.00
_cell.angle_beta   90.00
_cell.angle_gamma   90.00
#
_symmetry.space_group_name_H-M   'P 1'
#
loop_
_entity.id
_entity.type
_entity.pdbx_description
1 polymer ?
#
loop_
_entity_poly.entity_id
_entity_poly.type
_entity_poly.pdbx_seq_one_letter_code
_entity_poly.pdbx_strand_id
1 'polypeptide(L)'
;MKLSAIERLDLSDKLDELLGQAKSATGIALLDLNDQIDEVLVKLGYGPTGEPAAPAGPPKIVTDFLAGEFNKQSATDFVATLRALEPFQSVFLTFDDIKAGALTWINENALQAA
;
A
#
# COMPACT_ATOMS: atom_id res chain seq x y z
N MET A 1 31.57 -0.30 -4.08
CA MET A 1 32.18 0.85 -4.79
C MET A 1 31.75 2.11 -4.05
N LYS A 2 32.68 3.05 -3.79
CA LYS A 2 32.36 4.29 -3.05
C LYS A 2 31.90 5.32 -4.08
N LEU A 3 30.66 5.79 -3.98
CA LEU A 3 30.14 6.85 -4.86
C LEU A 3 31.11 8.04 -4.92
N SER A 4 31.29 8.59 -6.11
CA SER A 4 32.06 9.82 -6.31
C SER A 4 31.32 11.01 -5.72
N ALA A 5 32.03 12.08 -5.36
CA ALA A 5 31.43 13.28 -4.79
C ALA A 5 30.35 13.91 -5.69
N ILE A 6 30.53 13.85 -7.01
CA ILE A 6 29.55 14.33 -8.00
C ILE A 6 28.32 13.43 -8.06
N GLU A 7 28.49 12.11 -8.03
CA GLU A 7 27.36 11.15 -8.04
C GLU A 7 26.52 11.26 -6.76
N ARG A 8 27.14 11.56 -5.61
CA ARG A 8 26.39 11.87 -4.40
C ARG A 8 25.58 13.16 -4.53
N LEU A 9 26.16 14.20 -5.12
CA LEU A 9 25.49 15.48 -5.30
C LEU A 9 24.26 15.31 -6.19
N ASP A 10 24.40 14.64 -7.33
CA ASP A 10 23.31 14.36 -8.26
C ASP A 10 22.19 13.53 -7.61
N LEU A 11 22.54 12.50 -6.84
CA LEU A 11 21.58 11.71 -6.08
C LEU A 11 20.91 12.51 -4.96
N SER A 12 21.60 13.45 -4.32
CA SER A 12 21.01 14.35 -3.33
C SER A 12 20.02 15.34 -3.96
N ASP A 13 20.36 15.94 -5.10
CA ASP A 13 19.44 16.81 -5.85
C ASP A 13 18.19 16.05 -6.30
N LYS A 14 18.36 14.81 -6.78
CA LYS A 14 17.24 13.94 -7.15
C LYS A 14 16.37 13.57 -5.95
N LEU A 15 16.98 13.31 -4.79
CA LEU A 15 16.25 13.01 -3.55
C LEU A 15 15.37 14.20 -3.12
N ASP A 16 15.91 15.42 -3.16
CA ASP A 16 15.17 16.64 -2.82
C ASP A 16 13.98 16.87 -3.76
N GLU A 17 14.14 16.60 -5.06
CA GLU A 17 13.03 16.70 -6.03
C GLU A 17 11.92 15.69 -5.74
N LEU A 18 12.28 14.42 -5.51
CA LEU A 18 11.34 13.35 -5.19
C LEU A 18 10.59 13.61 -3.87
N LEU A 19 11.30 14.10 -2.84
CA LEU A 19 10.69 14.51 -1.57
C LEU A 19 9.75 15.71 -1.75
N GLY A 20 10.07 16.63 -2.66
CA GLY A 20 9.20 17.74 -3.05
C GLY A 20 7.90 17.26 -3.68
N GLN A 21 7.98 16.27 -4.57
CA GLN A 21 6.83 15.66 -5.24
C GLN A 21 5.98 14.83 -4.25
N ALA A 22 6.62 14.05 -3.38
CA ALA A 22 5.95 13.20 -2.39
C ALA A 22 5.07 14.02 -1.42
N LYS A 23 5.45 15.25 -1.08
CA LYS A 23 4.66 16.14 -0.21
C LYS A 23 3.27 16.46 -0.75
N SER A 24 3.09 16.40 -2.06
CA SER A 24 1.83 16.76 -2.73
C SER A 24 1.13 15.56 -3.37
N ALA A 25 1.77 14.39 -3.38
CA ALA A 25 1.24 13.16 -3.95
C ALA A 25 0.37 12.40 -2.94
N THR A 26 -0.62 11.66 -3.44
CA THR A 26 -1.54 10.84 -2.63
C THR A 26 -1.78 9.48 -3.27
N GLY A 27 -2.19 8.50 -2.46
CA GLY A 27 -2.53 7.15 -2.92
C GLY A 27 -1.37 6.45 -3.64
N ILE A 28 -1.66 5.84 -4.80
CA ILE A 28 -0.68 5.05 -5.57
C ILE A 28 0.51 5.89 -6.06
N ALA A 29 0.29 7.17 -6.39
CA ALA A 29 1.37 8.05 -6.82
C ALA A 29 2.35 8.35 -5.68
N LEU A 30 1.87 8.43 -4.43
CA LEU A 30 2.73 8.58 -3.27
C LEU A 30 3.55 7.31 -3.03
N LEU A 31 2.96 6.12 -3.23
CA LEU A 31 3.67 4.85 -3.07
C LEU A 31 4.82 4.71 -4.07
N ASP A 32 4.57 4.98 -5.35
CA ASP A 32 5.60 4.94 -6.39
C ASP A 32 6.75 5.94 -6.13
N LEU A 33 6.41 7.13 -5.62
CA LEU A 33 7.41 8.13 -5.22
C LEU A 33 8.25 7.66 -4.02
N ASN A 34 7.65 6.99 -3.03
CA ASN A 34 8.40 6.45 -1.89
C ASN A 34 9.37 5.35 -2.34
N ASP A 35 8.97 4.48 -3.26
CA ASP A 35 9.86 3.45 -3.82
C ASP A 35 11.09 4.08 -4.52
N GLN A 36 10.87 5.16 -5.28
CA GLN A 36 11.96 5.91 -5.91
C GLN A 36 12.88 6.61 -4.90
N ILE A 37 12.31 7.17 -3.82
CA ILE A 37 13.06 7.80 -2.72
C ILE A 37 13.94 6.77 -2.01
N ASP A 38 13.39 5.60 -1.70
CA ASP A 38 14.12 4.49 -1.07
C ASP A 38 15.28 4.01 -1.95
N GLU A 39 15.07 3.88 -3.27
CA GLU A 39 16.14 3.51 -4.19
C GLU A 39 17.31 4.51 -4.16
N VAL A 40 17.01 5.81 -4.11
CA VAL A 40 18.02 6.88 -4.03
C VAL A 40 18.73 6.86 -2.66
N LEU A 41 18.01 6.64 -1.56
CA LEU A 41 18.58 6.53 -0.21
C LEU A 41 19.49 5.31 -0.08
N VAL A 42 19.12 4.16 -0.65
CA VAL A 42 19.97 2.96 -0.70
C VAL A 42 21.24 3.24 -1.50
N LYS A 43 21.13 3.88 -2.67
CA LYS A 43 22.29 4.26 -3.49
C LYS A 43 23.23 5.20 -2.72
N LEU A 44 22.69 6.20 -2.02
CA LEU A 44 23.46 7.12 -1.18
C LEU A 44 24.07 6.48 0.07
N GLY A 45 23.66 5.25 0.42
CA GLY A 45 24.16 4.51 1.58
C GLY A 45 23.42 4.80 2.88
N TYR A 46 22.22 5.38 2.81
CA TYR A 46 21.34 5.66 3.95
C TYR A 46 20.26 4.57 4.17
N GLY A 47 20.12 3.61 3.23
CA GLY A 47 19.22 2.47 3.37
C GLY A 47 19.88 1.25 4.03
N PRO A 48 19.08 0.31 4.59
CA PRO A 48 19.62 -0.96 5.06
C PRO A 48 20.32 -1.69 3.90
N THR A 49 21.47 -2.32 4.16
CA THR A 49 22.29 -3.03 3.14
C THR A 49 21.66 -4.35 2.68
N GLY A 50 20.41 -4.61 3.07
CA GLY A 50 19.60 -5.72 2.58
C GLY A 50 18.70 -5.21 1.46
N GLU A 51 18.45 -6.08 0.49
CA GLU A 51 17.43 -6.00 -0.57
C GLU A 51 16.33 -4.97 -0.24
N PRO A 52 15.97 -4.04 -1.15
CA PRO A 52 14.80 -3.20 -0.93
C PRO A 52 13.68 -4.13 -0.51
N ALA A 53 13.19 -3.97 0.73
CA ALA A 53 12.02 -4.71 1.16
C ALA A 53 10.99 -4.35 0.10
N ALA A 54 10.70 -5.31 -0.79
CA ALA A 54 9.75 -5.13 -1.88
C ALA A 54 8.57 -4.35 -1.30
N PRO A 55 8.09 -3.28 -1.97
CA PRO A 55 7.05 -2.42 -1.42
C PRO A 55 6.06 -3.36 -0.78
N ALA A 56 5.93 -3.28 0.55
CA ALA A 56 5.01 -4.15 1.24
C ALA A 56 3.70 -3.81 0.55
N GLY A 57 3.25 -4.73 -0.31
CA GLY A 57 2.17 -4.47 -1.24
C GLY A 57 0.92 -4.10 -0.46
N PRO A 58 -0.23 -3.91 -1.11
CA PRO A 58 -1.48 -3.84 -0.35
C PRO A 58 -1.45 -4.96 0.70
N PRO A 59 -1.59 -4.63 2.00
CA PRO A 59 -1.41 -5.61 3.05
C PRO A 59 -2.36 -6.76 2.77
N LYS A 60 -1.96 -8.00 3.09
CA LYS A 60 -2.72 -9.20 2.68
C LYS A 60 -4.22 -9.05 2.88
N ILE A 61 -4.63 -8.48 4.00
CA ILE A 61 -6.04 -8.19 4.29
C ILE A 61 -6.77 -7.36 3.21
N VAL A 62 -6.13 -6.37 2.60
CA VAL A 62 -6.65 -5.58 1.48
C VAL A 62 -6.72 -6.43 0.22
N THR A 63 -5.68 -7.21 -0.05
CA THR A 63 -5.63 -8.09 -1.24
C THR A 63 -6.69 -9.18 -1.17
N ASP A 64 -6.81 -9.84 -0.02
CA ASP A 64 -7.80 -10.88 0.27
C ASP A 64 -9.23 -10.31 0.24
N PHE A 65 -9.41 -9.07 0.73
CA PHE A 65 -10.70 -8.39 0.64
C PHE A 65 -11.09 -8.10 -0.81
N LEU A 66 -10.19 -7.53 -1.63
CA LEU A 66 -10.46 -7.27 -3.05
C LEU A 66 -10.64 -8.55 -3.86
N ALA A 67 -9.99 -9.65 -3.47
CA ALA A 67 -10.16 -10.97 -4.05
C ALA A 67 -11.52 -11.61 -3.70
N GLY A 68 -12.31 -11.01 -2.80
CA GLY A 68 -13.60 -11.55 -2.37
C GLY A 68 -13.45 -12.74 -1.42
N GLU A 69 -12.31 -12.88 -0.75
CA GLU A 69 -12.03 -13.99 0.16
C GLU A 69 -12.96 -13.97 1.40
N PHE A 70 -13.50 -12.78 1.70
CA PHE A 70 -14.54 -12.58 2.70
C PHE A 70 -15.82 -13.39 2.45
N ASN A 71 -16.12 -13.81 1.21
CA ASN A 71 -17.37 -14.51 0.87
C ASN A 71 -17.58 -15.82 1.65
N LYS A 72 -16.49 -16.45 2.12
CA LYS A 72 -16.53 -17.69 2.91
C LYS A 72 -16.45 -17.46 4.42
N GLN A 73 -16.32 -16.21 4.86
CA GLN A 73 -16.15 -15.85 6.26
C GLN A 73 -17.51 -15.71 6.95
N SER A 74 -17.56 -16.11 8.23
CA SER A 74 -18.71 -15.87 9.09
C SER A 74 -18.96 -14.37 9.29
N ALA A 75 -20.18 -13.98 9.63
CA ALA A 75 -20.54 -12.58 9.88
C ALA A 75 -19.60 -11.88 10.89
N THR A 76 -19.18 -12.60 11.93
CA THR A 76 -18.28 -12.10 12.97
C THR A 76 -16.86 -11.84 12.43
N ASP A 77 -16.32 -12.77 11.65
CA ASP A 77 -15.01 -12.62 11.00
C ASP A 77 -15.03 -11.52 9.94
N PHE A 78 -16.10 -11.44 9.15
CA PHE A 78 -16.27 -10.38 8.17
C PHE A 78 -16.23 -8.98 8.80
N VAL A 79 -16.94 -8.79 9.92
CA VAL A 79 -16.92 -7.52 10.66
C VAL A 79 -15.53 -7.22 11.22
N ALA A 80 -14.79 -8.23 11.68
CA ALA A 80 -13.41 -8.07 12.14
C ALA A 80 -12.48 -7.63 11.00
N THR A 81 -12.65 -8.22 9.80
CA THR A 81 -11.94 -7.82 8.58
C THR A 81 -12.26 -6.37 8.21
N LEU A 82 -13.54 -5.96 8.21
CA LEU A 82 -13.92 -4.57 7.93
C LEU A 82 -13.26 -3.57 8.89
N ARG A 83 -13.20 -3.87 10.19
CA ARG A 83 -12.50 -3.01 11.17
C ARG A 83 -11.00 -2.93 10.91
N ALA A 84 -10.39 -4.06 10.56
CA ALA A 84 -8.98 -4.10 10.23
C ALA A 84 -8.65 -3.42 8.88
N LEU A 85 -9.66 -3.13 8.05
CA LEU A 85 -9.54 -2.34 6.81
C LEU A 85 -9.66 -0.82 7.02
N GLU A 86 -10.20 -0.35 8.15
CA GLU A 86 -10.32 1.08 8.48
C GLU A 86 -9.00 1.87 8.29
N PRO A 87 -7.82 1.41 8.77
CA PRO A 87 -6.57 2.16 8.59
C PRO A 87 -6.08 2.18 7.14
N PHE A 88 -6.59 1.30 6.28
CA PHE A 88 -6.22 1.21 4.85
C PHE A 88 -7.23 1.93 3.95
N GLN A 89 -8.37 2.36 4.52
CA GLN A 89 -9.36 3.19 3.86
C GLN A 89 -8.75 4.55 3.52
N SER A 90 -8.91 4.99 2.27
CA SER A 90 -8.25 6.14 1.62
C SER A 90 -6.77 5.97 1.25
N VAL A 91 -6.13 4.84 1.61
CA VAL A 91 -4.74 4.54 1.22
C VAL A 91 -4.70 3.51 0.09
N PHE A 92 -5.35 2.35 0.31
CA PHE A 92 -5.39 1.24 -0.65
C PHE A 92 -6.81 0.89 -1.09
N LEU A 93 -7.83 1.35 -0.36
CA LEU A 93 -9.24 1.07 -0.61
C LEU A 93 -10.05 2.35 -0.51
N THR A 94 -11.07 2.49 -1.34
CA THR A 94 -12.09 3.54 -1.18
C THR A 94 -13.27 3.04 -0.35
N PHE A 95 -14.08 3.97 0.16
CA PHE A 95 -15.32 3.60 0.83
C PHE A 95 -16.28 2.83 -0.08
N ASP A 96 -16.29 3.15 -1.38
CA ASP A 96 -17.08 2.43 -2.38
C ASP A 96 -16.60 0.98 -2.57
N ASP A 97 -15.28 0.73 -2.53
CA ASP A 97 -14.74 -0.65 -2.59
C ASP A 97 -15.20 -1.48 -1.38
N ILE A 98 -15.15 -0.89 -0.19
CA ILE A 98 -15.60 -1.55 1.05
C ILE A 98 -17.12 -1.84 0.98
N LYS A 99 -17.90 -0.88 0.49
CA LYS A 99 -19.35 -1.02 0.32
C LYS A 99 -19.70 -2.09 -0.72
N ALA A 100 -18.98 -2.16 -1.84
CA ALA A 100 -19.15 -3.18 -2.86
C ALA A 100 -18.82 -4.58 -2.31
N GLY A 101 -17.75 -4.70 -1.50
CA GLY A 101 -17.41 -5.94 -0.82
C GLY A 101 -18.49 -6.39 0.16
N ALA A 102 -19.00 -5.47 0.99
CA ALA A 102 -20.10 -5.75 1.91
C ALA A 102 -21.40 -6.17 1.21
N LEU A 103 -21.77 -5.51 0.12
CA LEU A 103 -22.91 -5.91 -0.69
C LEU A 103 -22.74 -7.30 -1.30
N THR A 104 -21.53 -7.62 -1.78
CA THR A 104 -21.21 -8.94 -2.32
C THR A 104 -21.34 -10.02 -1.24
N TRP A 105 -20.76 -9.78 -0.05
CA TRP A 105 -20.86 -10.70 1.08
C TRP A 105 -22.31 -10.93 1.48
N ILE A 106 -23.11 -9.86 1.57
CA ILE A 106 -24.54 -9.93 1.88
C ILE A 106 -25.29 -10.73 0.82
N ASN A 107 -25.05 -10.51 -0.48
CA ASN A 107 -25.73 -11.26 -1.53
C ASN A 107 -25.40 -12.75 -1.47
N GLU A 108 -24.12 -13.11 -1.27
CA GLU A 108 -23.68 -14.50 -1.19
C GLU A 108 -24.13 -15.21 0.10
N ASN A 109 -24.20 -14.49 1.24
CA ASN A 109 -24.58 -15.06 2.53
C ASN A 109 -26.08 -14.98 2.82
N ALA A 110 -26.80 -13.98 2.29
CA ALA A 110 -28.26 -13.91 2.37
C ALA A 110 -28.92 -15.03 1.56
N LEU A 111 -28.27 -15.51 0.50
CA LEU A 111 -28.67 -16.70 -0.26
C LEU A 111 -28.57 -18.00 0.55
N GLN A 112 -27.74 -18.04 1.60
CA GLN A 112 -27.64 -19.22 2.49
C GLN A 112 -28.67 -19.23 3.62
N ALA A 113 -29.40 -18.13 3.83
CA ALA A 113 -30.45 -18.02 4.84
C ALA A 113 -31.88 -18.17 4.29
N ALA A 114 -32.03 -18.42 2.98
CA ALA A 114 -33.31 -18.57 2.28
C ALA A 114 -33.62 -20.04 1.93
#